data_AF-A0A662IE35-F1
#
_entry.id   AF-A0A662IE35-F1
#
_cell.length_a   1.000
_cell.length_b   1.000
_cell.length_c   1.000
_cell.angle_alpha   90.00
_cell.angle_beta   90.00
_cell.angle_gamma   90.00
#
_symmetry.space_group_name_H-M   'P 1'
#
loop_
_entity.id
_entity.type
_entity.pdbx_description
1 polymer ?
#
loop_
_entity_poly.entity_id
_entity_poly.type
_entity_poly.pdbx_seq_one_letter_code
_entity_poly.pdbx_strand_id
1 'polypeptide(L)'
;MRREMLDAALAAICLAAVACIAASVPFENLLSEYKFARAFPWYVYWRVGVAMFFAWIVSASIVSRKYRFTLWLMWMSALALAAAHYSLLMAEAWSGARVILLPLVYIVEKGGGVTYKLDVAQLALLLSGLEHFLISRTSPRAPSGTQPTP
;
A
#
# COMPACT_ATOMS: atom_id res chain seq x y z
N MET A 1 -0.74 15.79 18.58
CA MET A 1 -1.06 16.63 17.41
C MET A 1 0.16 17.10 16.60
N ARG A 2 0.94 18.13 16.98
CA ARG A 2 2.06 18.63 16.13
C ARG A 2 3.08 17.55 15.74
N ARG A 3 3.53 16.73 16.70
CA ARG A 3 4.48 15.64 16.44
C ARG A 3 3.91 14.56 15.52
N GLU A 4 2.64 14.21 15.70
CA GLU A 4 1.96 13.22 14.86
C GLU A 4 1.80 13.72 13.42
N MET A 5 1.54 15.02 13.24
CA MET A 5 1.52 15.65 11.91
C MET A 5 2.90 15.63 11.26
N LEU A 6 3.98 15.85 12.04
CA LEU A 6 5.35 15.74 11.52
C LEU A 6 5.68 14.30 11.12
N ASP A 7 5.30 13.32 11.94
CA ASP A 7 5.50 11.89 11.63
C ASP A 7 4.75 11.49 10.34
N ALA A 8 3.50 11.96 10.19
CA ALA A 8 2.72 11.74 8.97
C ALA A 8 3.34 12.44 7.76
N ALA A 9 3.73 13.72 7.89
CA ALA A 9 4.36 14.46 6.80
C ALA A 9 5.68 13.81 6.37
N LEU A 10 6.50 13.37 7.32
CA LEU A 10 7.75 12.67 7.04
C LEU A 10 7.50 11.36 6.30
N ALA A 11 6.54 10.54 6.77
CA ALA A 11 6.20 9.30 6.09
C ALA A 11 5.68 9.56 4.67
N ALA A 12 4.86 10.60 4.46
CA ALA A 12 4.39 10.99 3.14
C ALA A 12 5.55 11.40 2.21
N ILE A 13 6.50 12.20 2.71
CA ILE A 13 7.69 12.62 1.96
C ILE A 13 8.55 11.40 1.57
N CYS A 14 8.79 10.47 2.51
CA CYS A 14 9.54 9.25 2.23
C CYS A 14 8.86 8.41 1.15
N LEU A 15 7.56 8.19 1.25
CA LEU A 15 6.82 7.39 0.26
C LEU A 15 6.72 8.11 -1.09
N ALA A 16 6.58 9.44 -1.11
CA ALA A 16 6.61 10.21 -2.35
C ALA A 16 7.97 10.08 -3.06
N ALA A 17 9.08 10.15 -2.32
CA ALA A 17 10.41 9.93 -2.88
C ALA A 17 10.55 8.52 -3.47
N VAL A 18 10.11 7.48 -2.74
CA VAL A 18 10.09 6.09 -3.24
C VAL A 18 9.23 5.96 -4.50
N ALA A 19 8.05 6.57 -4.52
CA ALA A 19 7.16 6.55 -5.68
C ALA A 19 7.78 7.23 -6.91
N CYS A 20 8.41 8.40 -6.73
CA CYS A 20 9.11 9.12 -7.80
C CYS A 20 10.26 8.29 -8.39
N ILE A 21 11.06 7.64 -7.53
CA ILE A 21 12.14 6.75 -7.96
C ILE A 21 11.57 5.55 -8.72
N ALA A 22 10.56 4.87 -8.16
CA ALA A 22 9.94 3.70 -8.78
C ALA A 22 9.29 4.04 -10.14
N ALA A 23 8.63 5.19 -10.26
CA ALA A 23 8.04 5.64 -11.51
C ALA A 23 9.10 5.91 -12.59
N SER A 24 10.25 6.47 -12.19
CA SER A 24 11.30 6.90 -13.11
C SER A 24 12.26 5.77 -13.52
N VAL A 25 12.50 4.81 -12.64
CA VAL A 25 13.48 3.73 -12.86
C VAL A 25 12.78 2.48 -13.39
N PRO A 26 13.07 2.01 -14.62
CA PRO A 26 12.53 0.79 -15.17
C PRO A 26 13.23 -0.44 -14.59
N PHE A 27 12.98 -0.72 -13.31
CA PHE A 27 13.65 -1.83 -12.63
C PHE A 27 13.28 -3.20 -13.22
N GLU A 28 12.17 -3.35 -13.95
CA GLU A 28 11.89 -4.56 -14.72
C GLU A 28 12.96 -4.85 -15.77
N ASN A 29 13.61 -3.82 -16.34
CA ASN A 29 14.74 -3.98 -17.26
C ASN A 29 16.05 -4.31 -16.53
N LEU A 30 16.15 -4.01 -15.24
CA LEU A 30 17.29 -4.38 -14.41
C LEU A 30 17.18 -5.83 -13.90
N LEU A 31 15.95 -6.29 -13.67
CA LEU A 31 15.65 -7.61 -13.13
C LEU A 31 15.45 -8.69 -14.21
N SER A 32 15.18 -8.29 -15.46
CA SER A 32 15.00 -9.22 -16.56
C SER A 32 16.29 -9.39 -17.36
N GLU A 33 16.58 -10.64 -17.73
CA GLU A 33 17.63 -10.98 -18.70
C GLU A 33 17.35 -10.38 -20.09
N TYR A 34 16.07 -10.16 -20.42
CA TYR A 34 15.65 -9.57 -21.68
C TYR A 34 15.15 -8.14 -21.46
N LYS A 35 15.71 -7.20 -22.23
CA LYS A 35 15.21 -5.82 -22.23
C LYS A 35 13.76 -5.79 -22.74
N PHE A 36 12.85 -5.19 -21.97
CA PHE A 36 11.49 -4.95 -22.44
C PHE A 36 11.54 -3.88 -23.53
N ALA A 37 11.43 -4.30 -24.79
CA ALA A 37 11.47 -3.40 -25.96
C ALA A 37 10.22 -2.51 -26.08
N ARG A 38 9.12 -2.85 -25.40
CA ARG A 38 7.84 -2.15 -25.47
C ARG A 38 7.50 -1.58 -24.09
N ALA A 39 7.45 -0.26 -23.98
CA ALA A 39 6.94 0.42 -22.80
C ALA A 39 5.41 0.51 -22.88
N PHE A 40 4.72 -0.08 -21.91
CA PHE A 40 3.27 0.06 -21.81
C PHE A 40 2.91 1.17 -20.82
N PRO A 41 1.83 1.94 -21.07
CA PRO A 41 1.41 3.04 -20.17
C PRO A 41 1.17 2.59 -18.73
N TRP A 42 0.77 1.33 -18.55
CA TRP A 42 0.48 0.74 -17.24
C TRP A 42 1.73 0.38 -16.42
N TYR A 43 2.94 0.38 -17.01
CA TYR A 43 4.18 0.07 -16.30
C TYR A 43 4.47 1.02 -15.14
N VAL A 44 4.18 2.32 -15.30
CA VAL A 44 4.43 3.29 -14.23
C VAL A 44 3.63 2.93 -12.97
N TYR A 45 2.33 2.62 -13.13
CA TYR A 45 1.47 2.23 -12.01
C TYR A 45 1.90 0.90 -11.41
N TRP A 46 2.31 -0.07 -12.24
CA TRP A 46 2.82 -1.35 -11.76
C TRP A 46 4.07 -1.16 -10.88
N ARG A 47 5.05 -0.36 -11.34
CA ARG A 47 6.29 -0.11 -10.59
C ARG A 47 6.05 0.55 -9.25
N VAL A 48 5.22 1.59 -9.24
CA VAL A 48 4.82 2.28 -8.00
C VAL A 48 4.09 1.32 -7.08
N GLY A 49 3.16 0.50 -7.61
CA GLY A 49 2.45 -0.52 -6.84
C GLY A 49 3.40 -1.52 -6.17
N VAL A 50 4.37 -2.06 -6.91
CA VAL A 50 5.37 -2.99 -6.35
C VAL A 50 6.20 -2.31 -5.25
N ALA A 51 6.66 -1.08 -5.47
CA ALA A 51 7.44 -0.36 -4.47
C ALA A 51 6.62 -0.08 -3.19
N MET A 52 5.36 0.33 -3.33
CA MET A 52 4.46 0.56 -2.19
C MET A 52 4.11 -0.73 -1.47
N PHE A 53 3.99 -1.86 -2.17
CA PHE A 53 3.78 -3.16 -1.56
C PHE A 53 4.96 -3.56 -0.66
N PHE A 54 6.20 -3.39 -1.11
CA PHE A 54 7.37 -3.66 -0.27
C PHE A 54 7.49 -2.67 0.90
N ALA A 55 7.23 -1.38 0.67
CA ALA A 55 7.18 -0.40 1.75
C ALA A 55 6.13 -0.77 2.81
N TRP A 56 4.97 -1.27 2.37
CA TRP A 56 3.92 -1.78 3.25
C TRP A 56 4.39 -3.01 4.04
N ILE A 57 4.98 -4.03 3.40
CA ILE A 57 5.52 -5.21 4.11
C ILE A 57 6.52 -4.79 5.19
N VAL A 58 7.50 -3.95 4.84
CA VAL A 58 8.55 -3.52 5.76
C VAL A 58 7.95 -2.75 6.94
N SER A 59 7.05 -1.81 6.66
CA SER A 59 6.42 -0.99 7.69
C SER A 59 5.48 -1.78 8.60
N ALA A 60 4.66 -2.68 8.05
CA ALA A 60 3.83 -3.61 8.82
C ALA A 60 4.68 -4.52 9.73
N SER A 61 5.84 -4.99 9.25
CA SER A 61 6.73 -5.85 10.06
C SER A 61 7.32 -5.16 11.29
N ILE A 62 7.37 -3.83 11.32
CA ILE A 62 7.99 -3.03 12.40
C ILE A 62 7.01 -2.05 13.05
N VAL A 63 5.72 -2.13 12.70
CA VAL A 63 4.75 -1.16 13.17
C VAL A 63 4.56 -1.32 14.68
N SER A 64 4.48 -0.20 15.38
CA SER A 64 4.20 -0.21 16.81
C SER A 64 3.52 1.06 17.27
N ARG A 65 2.82 0.99 18.39
CA ARG A 65 2.14 2.16 18.97
C ARG A 65 3.10 3.29 19.35
N LYS A 66 4.31 2.92 19.79
CA LYS A 66 5.32 3.86 20.29
C LYS A 66 5.82 4.80 19.17
N TYR A 67 5.89 4.28 17.94
CA TYR A 67 6.42 5.01 16.80
C TYR A 67 5.31 5.29 15.79
N ARG A 68 4.62 6.42 15.96
CA ARG A 68 3.54 6.85 15.06
C ARG A 68 3.99 6.96 13.60
N PHE A 69 5.26 7.28 13.36
CA PHE A 69 5.86 7.25 12.03
C PHE A 69 5.66 5.92 11.30
N THR A 70 5.96 4.76 11.91
CA THR A 70 5.83 3.47 11.22
C THR A 70 4.36 3.10 10.96
N LEU A 71 3.46 3.52 11.85
CA LEU A 71 2.02 3.38 11.65
C LEU A 71 1.51 4.20 10.45
N TRP A 72 1.96 5.45 10.33
CA TRP A 72 1.65 6.29 9.18
C TRP A 72 2.27 5.75 7.89
N LEU A 73 3.51 5.26 7.96
CA LEU A 73 4.20 4.64 6.83
C LEU A 73 3.44 3.41 6.31
N MET A 74 2.93 2.56 7.19
CA MET A 74 2.10 1.40 6.84
C MET A 74 0.78 1.81 6.18
N TRP A 75 0.03 2.73 6.79
CA TRP A 75 -1.25 3.16 6.23
C TRP A 75 -1.11 3.87 4.89
N MET A 76 -0.17 4.79 4.76
CA MET A 76 0.02 5.54 3.53
C MET A 76 0.60 4.68 2.41
N SER A 77 1.46 3.71 2.71
CA SER A 77 1.93 2.76 1.69
C SER A 77 0.82 1.81 1.24
N ALA A 78 -0.05 1.34 2.13
CA ALA A 78 -1.23 0.55 1.75
C ALA A 78 -2.21 1.35 0.87
N LEU A 79 -2.46 2.62 1.21
CA LEU A 79 -3.31 3.51 0.40
C LEU A 79 -2.69 3.81 -0.97
N ALA A 80 -1.38 4.10 -1.01
CA ALA A 80 -0.66 4.34 -2.26
C ALA A 80 -0.59 3.09 -3.13
N LEU A 81 -0.42 1.91 -2.54
CA LEU A 81 -0.54 0.62 -3.21
C LEU A 81 -1.93 0.47 -3.85
N ALA A 82 -3.01 0.75 -3.12
CA ALA A 82 -4.36 0.69 -3.66
C ALA A 82 -4.56 1.67 -4.82
N ALA A 83 -4.11 2.92 -4.67
CA ALA A 83 -4.20 3.92 -5.74
C ALA A 83 -3.45 3.48 -7.02
N ALA A 84 -2.23 2.96 -6.87
CA ALA A 84 -1.45 2.44 -7.98
C ALA A 84 -2.09 1.18 -8.60
N HIS A 85 -2.58 0.25 -7.79
CA HIS A 85 -3.23 -0.97 -8.24
C HIS A 85 -4.50 -0.67 -9.05
N TYR A 86 -5.37 0.21 -8.57
CA TYR A 86 -6.59 0.54 -9.31
C TYR A 86 -6.33 1.43 -10.53
N SER A 87 -5.27 2.26 -10.51
CA SER A 87 -4.82 2.98 -11.70
C SER A 87 -4.30 2.01 -12.78
N LEU A 88 -3.59 0.96 -12.37
CA LEU A 88 -3.15 -0.12 -13.26
C LEU A 88 -4.34 -0.83 -13.92
N LEU A 89 -5.35 -1.21 -13.12
CA LEU A 89 -6.56 -1.87 -13.62
C LEU A 89 -7.38 -0.96 -14.54
N MET A 90 -7.45 0.33 -14.24
CA MET A 90 -8.08 1.32 -15.11
C MET A 90 -7.36 1.41 -16.47
N ALA A 91 -6.03 1.44 -16.46
CA ALA A 91 -5.23 1.45 -17.69
C ALA A 91 -5.42 0.17 -18.52
N GLU A 92 -5.55 -1.00 -17.87
CA GLU A 92 -5.92 -2.23 -18.58
C GLU A 92 -7.34 -2.13 -19.18
N ALA A 93 -8.31 -1.60 -18.43
CA ALA A 93 -9.68 -1.45 -18.91
C ALA A 93 -9.75 -0.54 -20.15
N TRP A 94 -9.03 0.58 -20.15
CA TRP A 94 -8.91 1.47 -21.31
C TRP A 94 -8.22 0.82 -22.52
N SER A 95 -7.41 -0.21 -22.30
CA SER A 95 -6.80 -1.01 -23.37
C SER A 95 -7.74 -2.10 -23.96
N GLY A 96 -9.02 -2.08 -23.58
CA GLY A 96 -10.05 -2.99 -24.09
C GLY A 96 -10.27 -4.25 -23.24
N ALA A 97 -9.73 -4.30 -22.02
CA ALA A 97 -10.07 -5.37 -21.08
C ALA A 97 -11.36 -5.05 -20.33
N ARG A 98 -12.16 -6.06 -19.98
CA ARG A 98 -13.25 -5.90 -19.02
C ARG A 98 -12.75 -6.28 -17.63
N VAL A 99 -12.78 -5.33 -16.71
CA VAL A 99 -12.33 -5.52 -15.32
C VAL A 99 -13.54 -5.51 -14.40
N ILE A 100 -13.68 -6.55 -13.58
CA ILE A 100 -14.75 -6.68 -12.58
C ILE A 100 -14.09 -6.76 -11.20
N LEU A 101 -14.42 -5.83 -10.31
CA LEU A 101 -13.92 -5.81 -8.94
C LEU A 101 -14.89 -6.55 -8.02
N LEU A 102 -14.37 -7.50 -7.23
CA LEU A 102 -15.09 -8.22 -6.20
C LEU A 102 -14.39 -8.02 -4.85
N PRO A 103 -15.01 -8.39 -3.73
CA PRO A 103 -14.30 -8.48 -2.46
C PRO A 103 -13.14 -9.50 -2.56
N LEU A 104 -11.93 -9.04 -2.25
CA LEU A 104 -10.65 -9.75 -2.24
C LEU A 104 -10.15 -10.30 -3.58
N VAL A 105 -10.93 -10.21 -4.65
CA VAL A 105 -10.61 -10.80 -5.95
C VAL A 105 -11.04 -9.82 -7.03
N TYR A 106 -10.34 -9.82 -8.16
CA TYR A 106 -10.81 -9.16 -9.37
C TYR A 106 -10.69 -10.09 -10.57
N ILE A 107 -11.52 -9.81 -11.56
CA ILE A 107 -11.60 -10.57 -12.81
C ILE A 107 -11.13 -9.65 -13.94
N VAL A 108 -10.26 -10.18 -14.81
CA VAL A 108 -9.87 -9.53 -16.05
C VAL A 108 -10.26 -10.42 -17.22
N GLU A 109 -11.12 -9.92 -18.09
CA GLU A 109 -11.52 -10.57 -19.33
C GLU A 109 -10.87 -9.83 -20.52
N LYS A 110 -10.04 -10.52 -21.30
CA LYS A 110 -9.36 -9.93 -22.47
C LYS A 110 -9.06 -11.00 -23.51
N GLY A 111 -9.36 -10.72 -24.78
CA GLY A 111 -9.04 -11.61 -25.91
C GLY A 111 -9.66 -13.00 -25.82
N GLY A 112 -10.84 -13.13 -25.20
CA GLY A 112 -11.52 -14.42 -24.99
C GLY A 112 -11.06 -15.22 -23.76
N GLY A 113 -10.02 -14.76 -23.06
CA GLY A 113 -9.56 -15.34 -21.79
C GLY A 113 -10.16 -14.63 -20.58
N VAL A 114 -10.44 -15.39 -19.52
CA VAL A 114 -10.91 -14.89 -18.22
C VAL A 114 -9.90 -15.28 -17.15
N THR A 115 -9.39 -14.31 -16.40
CA THR A 115 -8.43 -14.55 -15.31
C THR A 115 -8.96 -14.00 -13.99
N TYR A 116 -8.90 -14.83 -12.95
CA TYR A 116 -9.19 -14.44 -11.57
C TYR A 116 -7.88 -14.15 -10.85
N LYS A 117 -7.81 -13.02 -10.15
CA LYS A 117 -6.61 -12.58 -9.45
C LYS A 117 -6.97 -12.08 -8.05
N LEU A 118 -6.11 -12.36 -7.08
CA LEU A 118 -6.23 -11.83 -5.72
C LEU A 118 -6.04 -10.31 -5.73
N ASP A 119 -6.94 -9.57 -5.08
CA ASP A 119 -6.81 -8.13 -4.86
C ASP A 119 -5.89 -7.87 -3.64
N VAL A 120 -4.59 -7.77 -3.94
CA VAL A 120 -3.55 -7.54 -2.93
C VAL A 120 -3.71 -6.16 -2.26
N ALA A 121 -4.30 -5.18 -2.93
CA ALA A 121 -4.53 -3.86 -2.35
C ALA A 121 -5.60 -3.91 -1.26
N GLN A 122 -6.73 -4.60 -1.50
CA GLN A 122 -7.74 -4.83 -0.47
C GLN A 122 -7.17 -5.63 0.70
N LEU A 123 -6.38 -6.67 0.41
CA LEU A 123 -5.73 -7.47 1.46
C LEU A 123 -4.83 -6.60 2.34
N ALA A 124 -3.97 -5.77 1.74
CA ALA A 124 -3.06 -4.88 2.48
C ALA A 124 -3.83 -3.87 3.35
N LEU A 125 -4.92 -3.28 2.83
CA LEU A 125 -5.77 -2.36 3.59
C LEU A 125 -6.45 -3.06 4.78
N LEU A 126 -6.99 -4.26 4.57
CA LEU A 126 -7.65 -5.04 5.64
C LEU A 126 -6.66 -5.44 6.72
N LEU A 127 -5.48 -5.94 6.33
CA LEU A 127 -4.43 -6.32 7.27
C LEU A 127 -3.91 -5.11 8.05
N SER A 128 -3.76 -3.95 7.39
CA SER A 128 -3.39 -2.69 8.07
C SER A 128 -4.44 -2.28 9.11
N GLY A 129 -5.73 -2.44 8.79
CA GLY A 129 -6.84 -2.22 9.71
C GLY A 129 -6.81 -3.16 10.91
N LEU A 130 -6.65 -4.46 10.66
CA LEU A 130 -6.55 -5.48 11.70
C LEU A 130 -5.37 -5.21 12.64
N GLU A 131 -4.20 -4.92 12.08
CA GLU A 131 -2.98 -4.64 12.84
C GLU A 131 -3.13 -3.38 13.69
N HIS A 132 -3.65 -2.29 13.12
CA HIS A 132 -3.95 -1.07 13.87
C HIS A 132 -4.93 -1.32 15.03
N PHE A 133 -5.96 -2.14 14.79
CA PHE A 133 -6.93 -2.51 15.82
C PHE A 133 -6.28 -3.31 16.96
N LEU A 134 -5.44 -4.30 16.65
CA LEU A 134 -4.72 -5.11 17.63
C LEU A 134 -3.78 -4.24 18.48
N ILE A 135 -3.02 -3.34 17.85
CA ILE A 135 -2.13 -2.38 18.52
C ILE A 135 -2.89 -1.45 19.46
N SER A 136 -4.12 -1.08 19.09
CA SER A 136 -4.97 -0.22 19.91
C SER A 136 -5.55 -0.96 21.12
N ARG A 137 -5.81 -2.28 21.00
CA ARG A 137 -6.40 -3.11 22.07
C ARG A 137 -5.43 -3.58 23.12
N THR A 138 -4.16 -3.83 22.80
CA THR A 138 -3.15 -4.32 23.76
C THR A 138 -2.66 -3.25 24.76
N SER A 139 -3.39 -2.14 24.90
CA SER A 139 -3.10 -1.12 25.90
C SER A 139 -3.49 -1.61 27.31
N PRO A 140 -2.61 -1.49 28.31
CA PRO A 140 -3.06 -1.45 29.69
C PRO A 140 -4.06 -0.30 29.81
N ARG A 141 -5.26 -0.56 30.33
CA ARG A 141 -6.10 0.51 30.87
C ARG A 141 -5.28 1.17 31.96
N ALA A 142 -5.08 2.50 31.88
CA ALA A 142 -4.56 3.23 33.02
C ALA A 142 -5.46 2.91 34.22
N PRO A 143 -4.90 2.53 35.39
CA PRO A 143 -5.72 2.40 36.58
C PRO A 143 -6.37 3.76 36.82
N SER A 144 -7.70 3.78 36.83
CA SER A 144 -8.49 4.94 37.23
C SER A 144 -7.97 5.37 38.59
N GLY A 145 -7.31 6.53 38.64
CA GLY A 145 -6.72 7.06 39.86
C GLY A 145 -7.77 7.13 40.95
N THR A 146 -7.60 6.32 41.99
CA THR A 146 -8.21 6.56 43.29
C THR A 146 -7.65 7.89 43.79
N GLN A 147 -8.52 8.92 43.87
CA GLN A 147 -8.20 10.16 44.56
C GLN A 147 -7.75 9.85 46.00
N PRO A 148 -6.67 10.47 46.51
CA PRO A 148 -6.48 10.57 47.95
C PRO A 148 -7.52 11.58 48.48
N THR A 149 -8.48 11.12 49.28
CA THR A 149 -9.29 11.98 50.13
C THR A 149 -8.41 12.63 51.22
N PRO A 150 -8.74 13.87 51.64
CA PRO A 150 -7.89 14.75 52.43
C PRO A 150 -7.58 14.24 53.85
#